data_AF-U2Z7B6-F1
#
_entry.id   AF-U2Z7B6-F1
#
_cell.length_a   1.000
_cell.length_b   1.000
_cell.length_c   1.000
_cell.angle_alpha   90.00
_cell.angle_beta   90.00
_cell.angle_gamma   90.00
#
_symmetry.space_group_name_H-M   'P 1'
#
loop_
_entity.id
_entity.type
_entity.pdbx_description
1 polymer ?
#
loop_
_entity_poly.entity_id
_entity_poly.type
_entity_poly.pdbx_seq_one_letter_code
_entity_poly.pdbx_strand_id
1 'polypeptide(L)'
;MTLPPLLRFEGETLSWDDTAVLDRVSLSLSRGERLVLLGRSGSGKSTLLNAIRLKLEAQASAPRLALVPQDPGLVPQLSVFHNVWMGLLDDHSAAYGLRVLLRPPGRERARAAPAIARVGLAGFERRRIGSLSGGQKQRTALARA
;
A
#
# COMPACT_ATOMS: atom_id res chain seq x y z
N MET A 1 -31.88 -2.01 -0.93
CA MET A 1 -31.20 -1.46 -2.12
C MET A 1 -29.74 -1.89 -2.05
N THR A 2 -29.26 -2.71 -2.97
CA THR A 2 -27.85 -3.12 -3.06
C THR A 2 -27.04 -1.94 -3.59
N LEU A 3 -26.00 -1.54 -2.86
CA LEU A 3 -25.08 -0.49 -3.31
C LEU A 3 -24.37 -0.95 -4.60
N PRO A 4 -24.05 -0.03 -5.53
CA PRO A 4 -23.27 -0.38 -6.70
C PRO A 4 -21.89 -0.92 -6.30
N PRO A 5 -21.32 -1.86 -7.08
CA PRO A 5 -19.99 -2.40 -6.80
C PRO A 5 -18.94 -1.30 -6.81
N LEU A 6 -17.90 -1.45 -5.99
CA LEU A 6 -16.76 -0.53 -5.95
C LEU A 6 -15.98 -0.57 -7.28
N LEU A 7 -15.89 -1.74 -7.90
CA LEU A 7 -15.25 -1.96 -9.18
C LEU A 7 -15.87 -3.18 -9.86
N ARG A 8 -15.94 -3.13 -11.19
CA ARG A 8 -16.34 -4.25 -12.03
C ARG A 8 -15.48 -4.34 -13.29
N PHE A 9 -15.13 -5.56 -13.68
CA PHE A 9 -14.61 -5.93 -14.99
C PHE A 9 -15.64 -6.81 -15.70
N GLU A 10 -15.91 -6.55 -16.99
CA GLU A 10 -16.88 -7.30 -17.80
C GLU A 10 -16.22 -7.79 -19.11
N GLY A 11 -15.64 -8.99 -19.09
CA GLY A 11 -15.00 -9.58 -20.26
C GLY A 11 -13.77 -8.81 -20.77
N GLU A 12 -13.10 -8.07 -19.89
CA GLU A 12 -11.98 -7.20 -20.27
C GLU A 12 -10.67 -8.00 -20.40
N THR A 13 -9.92 -7.76 -21.47
CA THR A 13 -8.55 -8.29 -21.64
C THR A 13 -7.57 -7.34 -20.96
N LEU A 14 -6.77 -7.86 -20.04
CA LEU A 14 -5.79 -7.09 -19.26
C LEU A 14 -4.39 -7.35 -19.80
N SER A 15 -3.70 -6.26 -20.16
CA SER A 15 -2.35 -6.28 -20.67
C SER A 15 -1.35 -5.75 -19.65
N TRP A 16 -0.11 -6.23 -19.76
CA TRP A 16 1.05 -5.61 -19.14
C TRP A 16 1.94 -5.08 -20.27
N ASP A 17 2.18 -3.77 -20.28
CA ASP A 17 2.71 -3.06 -21.45
C ASP A 17 1.90 -3.46 -22.71
N ASP A 18 2.56 -3.93 -23.76
CA ASP A 18 1.91 -4.36 -25.01
C ASP A 18 1.50 -5.84 -25.03
N THR A 19 1.72 -6.58 -23.93
CA THR A 19 1.45 -8.03 -23.89
C THR A 19 0.15 -8.33 -23.17
N ALA A 20 -0.80 -8.96 -23.85
CA ALA A 20 -2.02 -9.48 -23.23
C ALA A 20 -1.67 -10.62 -22.23
N VAL A 21 -2.02 -10.44 -20.95
CA VAL A 21 -1.69 -11.41 -19.88
C VAL A 21 -2.92 -12.16 -19.42
N LEU A 22 -4.07 -11.49 -19.33
CA LEU A 22 -5.33 -12.09 -18.93
C LEU A 22 -6.39 -11.79 -19.97
N ASP A 23 -7.07 -12.82 -20.47
CA ASP A 23 -8.13 -12.66 -21.46
C ASP A 23 -9.52 -12.77 -20.82
N ARG A 24 -10.44 -11.89 -21.24
CA ARG A 24 -11.86 -11.88 -20.84
C ARG A 24 -12.11 -11.97 -19.33
N VAL A 25 -11.40 -11.16 -18.56
CA VAL A 25 -11.56 -11.08 -17.10
C VAL A 25 -12.93 -10.50 -16.76
N SER A 26 -13.70 -11.24 -15.96
CA SER A 26 -14.95 -10.78 -15.38
C SER A 26 -14.88 -10.92 -13.86
N LEU A 27 -14.94 -9.79 -13.15
CA LEU A 27 -14.97 -9.77 -11.69
C LEU A 27 -15.75 -8.56 -11.19
N SER A 28 -16.28 -8.64 -9.97
CA SER A 28 -16.83 -7.49 -9.27
C SER A 28 -16.34 -7.48 -7.84
N LEU A 29 -16.04 -6.29 -7.33
CA LEU A 29 -15.65 -6.08 -5.94
C LEU A 29 -16.62 -5.11 -5.29
N SER A 30 -17.21 -5.51 -4.17
CA SER A 30 -18.13 -4.69 -3.37
C SER A 30 -17.40 -3.99 -2.22
N ARG A 31 -18.00 -2.93 -1.66
CA ARG A 31 -17.44 -2.28 -0.46
C ARG A 31 -17.45 -3.25 0.72
N GLY A 32 -16.31 -3.34 1.43
CA GLY A 32 -16.14 -4.25 2.57
C GLY A 32 -15.80 -5.69 2.18
N GLU A 33 -15.84 -6.02 0.89
CA GLU A 33 -15.44 -7.33 0.38
C GLU A 33 -13.91 -7.47 0.40
N ARG A 34 -13.43 -8.68 0.69
CA ARG A 34 -12.01 -9.03 0.63
C ARG A 34 -11.81 -10.07 -0.46
N LEU A 35 -11.05 -9.70 -1.48
CA LEU A 35 -10.68 -10.59 -2.57
C LEU A 35 -9.27 -11.11 -2.36
N VAL A 36 -9.09 -12.43 -2.46
CA VAL A 36 -7.77 -13.08 -2.44
C VAL A 36 -7.51 -13.69 -3.81
N LEU A 37 -6.40 -13.30 -4.43
CA LEU A 37 -5.97 -13.82 -5.73
C LEU A 37 -5.01 -14.99 -5.54
N LEU A 38 -5.43 -16.18 -5.98
CA LEU A 38 -4.61 -17.40 -5.95
C LEU A 38 -4.20 -17.80 -7.36
N GLY A 39 -2.97 -18.28 -7.51
CA GLY A 39 -2.45 -18.74 -8.80
C GLY A 39 -0.92 -18.84 -8.79
N ARG A 40 -0.39 -19.63 -9.73
CA ARG A 40 1.07 -19.81 -9.91
C ARG A 40 1.78 -18.48 -10.19
N SER A 41 3.08 -18.40 -9.94
CA SER A 41 3.87 -17.24 -10.40
C SER A 41 3.69 -17.07 -11.92
N GLY A 42 3.60 -15.83 -12.39
CA GLY A 42 3.33 -15.51 -13.80
C GLY A 42 1.87 -15.63 -14.25
N SER A 43 0.93 -16.04 -13.39
CA SER A 43 -0.49 -16.18 -13.75
C SER A 43 -1.25 -14.85 -13.94
N GLY A 44 -0.57 -13.71 -14.04
CA GLY A 44 -1.20 -12.40 -14.22
C GLY A 44 -1.77 -11.72 -12.96
N LYS A 45 -1.51 -12.21 -11.74
CA LYS A 45 -2.01 -11.59 -10.49
C LYS A 45 -1.61 -10.12 -10.34
N SER A 46 -0.34 -9.81 -10.58
CA SER A 46 0.16 -8.44 -10.50
C SER A 46 -0.46 -7.55 -11.58
N THR A 47 -0.68 -8.09 -12.78
CA THR A 47 -1.40 -7.40 -13.87
C THR A 47 -2.83 -7.08 -13.46
N LEU A 48 -3.54 -8.03 -12.85
CA LEU A 48 -4.89 -7.82 -12.33
C LEU A 48 -4.94 -6.77 -11.22
N LEU A 49 -4.01 -6.83 -10.25
CA LEU A 49 -3.92 -5.82 -9.18
C LEU A 49 -3.63 -4.43 -9.74
N ASN A 50 -2.75 -4.32 -10.73
CA ASN A 50 -2.46 -3.04 -11.38
C ASN A 50 -3.68 -2.51 -12.15
N ALA A 51 -4.40 -3.37 -12.88
CA ALA A 51 -5.63 -2.99 -13.56
C ALA A 51 -6.71 -2.53 -12.57
N ILE A 52 -6.89 -3.22 -11.44
CA ILE A 52 -7.79 -2.80 -10.35
C ILE A 52 -7.40 -1.40 -9.86
N ARG A 53 -6.12 -1.17 -9.58
CA ARG A 53 -5.60 0.12 -9.14
C ARG A 53 -5.94 1.23 -10.13
N LEU A 54 -5.54 1.06 -11.40
CA LEU A 54 -5.75 2.06 -12.45
C LEU A 54 -7.24 2.36 -12.64
N LYS A 55 -8.09 1.33 -12.62
CA LYS A 55 -9.54 1.48 -12.77
C LYS A 55 -10.18 2.21 -11.58
N LEU A 56 -9.67 2.04 -10.35
CA LEU A 56 -10.14 2.79 -9.17
C LEU A 56 -9.66 4.24 -9.18
N GLU A 57 -8.40 4.48 -9.58
CA GLU A 57 -7.82 5.82 -9.69
C GLU A 57 -8.52 6.68 -10.78
N ALA A 58 -8.99 6.05 -11.86
CA ALA A 58 -9.70 6.71 -12.95
C ALA A 58 -11.16 7.08 -12.64
N GLN A 59 -11.72 6.66 -11.50
CA GLN A 59 -13.09 7.00 -11.13
C GLN A 59 -13.20 8.49 -10.74
N ALA A 60 -14.26 9.16 -11.18
CA ALA A 60 -14.51 10.57 -10.81
C ALA A 60 -14.59 10.80 -9.28
N SER A 61 -14.99 9.76 -8.52
CA SER A 61 -14.94 9.73 -7.06
C SER A 61 -13.99 8.63 -6.59
N ALA A 62 -12.72 8.73 -6.98
CA ALA A 62 -11.69 7.78 -6.62
C ALA A 62 -11.64 7.57 -5.09
N PRO A 63 -11.70 6.32 -4.61
CA PRO A 63 -11.52 6.04 -3.19
C PRO A 63 -10.08 6.36 -2.79
N ARG A 64 -9.84 6.59 -1.49
CA ARG A 64 -8.46 6.55 -0.96
C ARG A 64 -7.90 5.15 -1.20
N LEU A 65 -6.82 5.08 -1.96
CA LEU A 65 -6.19 3.85 -2.39
C LEU A 65 -4.76 3.79 -1.86
N ALA A 66 -4.37 2.60 -1.42
CA ALA A 66 -3.04 2.30 -0.94
C ALA A 66 -2.57 1.00 -1.58
N LEU A 67 -1.33 0.99 -2.09
CA LEU A 67 -0.69 -0.20 -2.66
C LEU A 67 0.49 -0.61 -1.78
N VAL A 68 0.47 -1.86 -1.32
CA VAL A 68 1.59 -2.45 -0.57
C VAL A 68 2.28 -3.49 -1.46
N PRO A 69 3.44 -3.17 -2.06
CA PRO A 69 4.15 -4.10 -2.92
C PRO A 69 4.73 -5.27 -2.12
N GLN A 70 5.03 -6.38 -2.82
CA GLN A 70 5.61 -7.57 -2.22
C GLN A 70 6.99 -7.30 -1.59
N ASP A 71 7.83 -6.53 -2.28
CA ASP A 71 9.01 -5.90 -1.69
C ASP A 71 8.64 -4.46 -1.31
N PRO A 72 8.50 -4.15 -0.01
CA PRO A 72 8.03 -2.85 0.43
C PRO A 72 9.07 -1.73 0.25
N GLY A 73 10.31 -2.01 -0.18
CA GLY A 73 11.31 -0.94 -0.37
C GLY A 73 11.54 -0.12 0.92
N LEU A 74 11.51 -0.79 2.08
CA LEU A 74 11.78 -0.15 3.36
C LEU A 74 13.28 0.12 3.47
N VAL A 75 13.65 1.27 4.02
CA VAL A 75 15.06 1.64 4.23
C VAL A 75 15.59 0.93 5.48
N PRO A 76 16.49 -0.06 5.37
CA PRO A 76 16.87 -0.93 6.49
C PRO A 76 17.52 -0.21 7.67
N GLN A 77 18.27 0.85 7.38
CA GLN A 77 19.03 1.65 8.35
C GLN A 77 18.11 2.56 9.17
N LEU A 78 16.95 2.92 8.62
CA LEU A 78 16.00 3.81 9.27
C LEU A 78 15.08 3.05 10.21
N SER A 79 14.44 3.79 11.12
CA SER A 79 13.53 3.21 12.09
C SER A 79 12.14 2.93 11.50
N VAL A 80 11.32 2.16 12.22
CA VAL A 80 9.90 1.95 11.89
C VAL A 80 9.19 3.30 11.73
N PHE A 81 9.40 4.24 12.67
CA PHE A 81 8.82 5.58 12.58
C PHE A 81 9.14 6.27 11.25
N HIS A 82 10.42 6.32 10.85
CA HIS A 82 10.81 7.00 9.62
C HIS A 82 10.19 6.33 8.40
N ASN A 83 10.20 4.99 8.36
CA ASN A 83 9.59 4.25 7.26
C ASN A 83 8.08 4.49 7.17
N VAL A 84 7.36 4.51 8.28
CA VAL A 84 5.92 4.82 8.29
C VAL A 84 5.67 6.28 7.91
N TRP A 85 6.44 7.21 8.47
CA TRP A 85 6.30 8.64 8.19
C TRP A 85 6.56 8.97 6.72
N MET A 86 7.41 8.20 6.03
CA MET A 86 7.64 8.40 4.60
C MET A 86 6.38 8.22 3.73
N GLY A 87 5.32 7.58 4.23
CA GLY A 87 4.01 7.56 3.55
C GLY A 87 3.31 8.92 3.48
N LEU A 88 3.81 9.90 4.23
CA LEU A 88 3.29 11.28 4.28
C LEU A 88 4.19 12.26 3.50
N LEU A 89 5.20 11.77 2.77
CA LEU A 89 6.13 12.64 2.06
C LEU A 89 5.44 13.55 1.04
N ASP A 90 4.43 13.04 0.34
CA ASP A 90 3.70 13.78 -0.69
C ASP A 90 2.89 14.96 -0.10
N ASP A 91 2.56 14.91 1.19
CA ASP A 91 1.87 15.99 1.92
C ASP A 91 2.84 17.12 2.35
N HIS A 92 4.14 16.96 2.14
CA HIS A 92 5.18 17.77 2.79
C HIS A 92 6.27 18.23 1.82
N SER A 93 6.85 19.40 2.09
CA SER A 93 7.99 19.89 1.32
C SER A 93 9.25 19.07 1.61
N ALA A 94 10.16 18.97 0.63
CA ALA A 94 11.43 18.27 0.79
C ALA A 94 12.25 18.78 1.98
N ALA A 95 12.24 20.10 2.23
CA ALA A 95 12.90 20.71 3.38
C ALA A 95 12.30 20.23 4.71
N TYR A 96 10.97 20.08 4.79
CA TYR A 96 10.31 19.53 5.97
C TYR A 96 10.65 18.05 6.15
N GLY A 97 10.63 17.26 5.07
CA GLY A 97 11.05 15.87 5.10
C GLY A 97 12.48 15.67 5.61
N LEU A 98 13.42 16.48 5.12
CA LEU A 98 14.81 16.46 5.61
C LEU A 98 14.89 16.83 7.09
N ARG A 99 14.14 17.84 7.54
CA ARG A 99 14.06 18.20 8.96
C ARG A 99 13.55 17.03 9.79
N VAL A 100 12.50 16.32 9.35
CA VAL A 100 11.95 15.17 10.08
C VAL A 100 12.94 14.01 10.11
N LEU A 101 13.66 13.77 9.01
CA LEU A 101 14.70 12.74 8.94
C LEU A 101 15.83 12.98 9.95
N LEU A 102 16.28 14.24 10.08
CA LEU A 102 17.40 14.60 10.98
C LEU A 102 16.94 14.74 12.44
N ARG A 103 15.82 15.43 12.66
CA ARG A 103 15.27 15.76 13.99
C ARG A 103 13.74 15.73 13.95
N PRO A 104 13.12 14.54 14.09
CA PRO A 104 11.68 14.40 14.01
C PRO A 104 10.99 15.11 15.18
N PRO A 105 10.12 16.09 14.90
CA PRO A 105 9.31 16.75 15.93
C PRO A 105 8.45 15.74 16.69
N GLY A 106 8.19 15.99 17.98
CA GLY A 106 7.33 15.13 18.81
C GLY A 106 5.94 14.91 18.21
N ARG A 107 5.37 15.94 17.55
CA ARG A 107 4.08 15.85 16.85
C ARG A 107 4.05 14.81 15.73
N GLU A 108 5.14 14.65 14.97
CA GLU A 108 5.18 13.69 13.86
C GLU A 108 5.25 12.26 14.39
N ARG A 109 6.00 12.07 15.48
CA ARG A 109 6.03 10.79 16.20
C ARG A 109 4.64 10.42 16.72
N ALA A 110 3.93 11.39 17.29
CA ALA A 110 2.55 11.21 17.74
C ALA A 110 1.58 10.93 16.58
N ARG A 111 1.81 11.52 15.40
CA ARG A 111 1.00 11.28 14.19
C ARG A 111 1.17 9.86 13.64
N ALA A 112 2.39 9.32 13.66
CA ALA A 112 2.68 7.97 13.16
C ALA A 112 2.34 6.85 14.16
N ALA A 113 2.33 7.14 15.46
CA ALA A 113 2.13 6.13 16.51
C ALA A 113 0.82 5.32 16.38
N PRO A 114 -0.36 5.90 16.05
CA PRO A 114 -1.58 5.13 15.87
C PRO A 114 -1.51 4.12 14.72
N ALA A 115 -0.86 4.46 13.60
CA ALA A 115 -0.69 3.56 12.47
C ALA A 115 0.23 2.38 12.83
N ILE A 116 1.34 2.67 13.52
CA ILE A 116 2.28 1.65 14.03
C ILE A 116 1.61 0.72 15.05
N ALA A 117 0.79 1.28 15.95
CA ALA A 117 0.05 0.49 16.94
C ALA A 117 -1.01 -0.42 16.30
N ARG A 118 -1.74 0.06 15.29
CA ARG A 118 -2.77 -0.72 14.57
C ARG A 118 -2.22 -2.00 13.93
N VAL A 119 -0.97 -1.98 13.51
CA VAL A 119 -0.30 -3.16 12.95
C VAL A 119 0.43 -3.99 14.02
N GLY A 120 0.21 -3.72 15.32
CA GLY A 120 0.81 -4.47 16.42
C GLY A 120 2.32 -4.29 16.55
N LEU A 121 2.82 -3.08 16.28
CA LEU A 121 4.24 -2.70 16.39
C LEU A 121 4.47 -1.56 17.41
N ALA A 122 3.52 -1.34 18.34
CA ALA A 122 3.70 -0.36 19.40
C ALA A 122 5.01 -0.63 20.18
N GLY A 123 5.78 0.43 20.46
CA GLY A 123 7.10 0.34 21.10
C GLY A 123 8.27 0.07 20.13
N PHE A 124 7.99 -0.19 18.85
CA PHE A 124 9.03 -0.47 17.85
C PHE A 124 9.40 0.79 17.05
N GLU A 125 8.86 1.96 17.37
CA GLU A 125 8.98 3.20 16.59
C GLU A 125 10.45 3.59 16.34
N ARG A 126 11.32 3.30 17.31
CA ARG A 126 12.77 3.59 17.25
C ARG A 126 13.62 2.44 16.72
N ARG A 127 13.05 1.24 16.58
CA ARG A 127 13.77 0.05 16.12
C ARG A 127 14.09 0.16 14.63
N ARG A 128 15.30 -0.22 14.24
CA ARG A 128 15.75 -0.23 12.83
C ARG A 128 15.08 -1.36 12.05
N ILE A 129 14.65 -1.10 10.82
CA ILE A 129 14.01 -2.08 9.94
C ILE A 129 14.89 -3.32 9.71
N GLY A 130 16.21 -3.14 9.60
CA GLY A 130 17.15 -4.26 9.40
C GLY A 130 17.12 -5.32 10.50
N SER A 131 16.66 -4.96 11.71
CA SER A 131 16.55 -5.87 12.86
C SER A 131 15.19 -6.57 13.01
N LEU A 132 14.26 -6.35 12.08
CA LEU A 132 12.90 -6.87 12.12
C LEU A 132 12.77 -8.17 11.33
N SER A 133 11.85 -9.04 11.76
CA SER A 133 11.45 -10.22 10.99
C SER A 133 10.73 -9.81 9.69
N GLY A 134 10.62 -10.74 8.72
CA GLY A 134 9.90 -10.48 7.47
C GLY A 134 8.45 -10.03 7.68
N GLY A 135 7.71 -10.68 8.59
CA GLY A 135 6.35 -10.28 8.94
C GLY A 135 6.26 -8.92 9.63
N GLN A 136 7.25 -8.54 10.44
CA GLN A 136 7.32 -7.19 11.03
C GLN A 136 7.63 -6.12 9.96
N LYS A 137 8.45 -6.44 8.96
CA LYS A 137 8.68 -5.57 7.80
C LYS A 137 7.39 -5.37 6.99
N GLN A 138 6.66 -6.44 6.68
CA GLN A 138 5.36 -6.35 5.99
C GLN A 138 4.34 -5.49 6.76
N ARG A 139 4.25 -5.67 8.10
CA ARG A 139 3.39 -4.84 8.94
C ARG A 139 3.82 -3.37 8.97
N THR A 140 5.12 -3.09 8.95
CA THR A 140 5.61 -1.72 8.80
C THR A 140 5.19 -1.11 7.46
N ALA A 141 5.25 -1.88 6.37
CA ALA A 141 4.80 -1.44 5.06
C ALA A 141 3.31 -1.14 5.01
N LEU A 142 2.49 -1.98 5.68
CA LEU A 142 1.05 -1.73 5.84
C LEU A 142 0.77 -0.46 6.65
N ALA A 143 1.57 -0.16 7.67
CA ALA A 143 1.39 1.07 8.45
C ALA A 143 1.80 2.34 7.70
N ARG A 144 2.71 2.22 6.71
CA ARG A 144 3.14 3.33 5.84
C ARG A 144 2.08 3.69 4.80
N ALA A 145 1.30 2.71 4.36
CA ALA A 145 0.33 2.84 3.29
C ALA A 145 -1.01 3.38 3.81
#